data_AF-A5ZYM1-F1
#
_entry.id   AF-A5ZYM1-F1
#
_cell.length_a   1.000
_cell.length_b   1.000
_cell.length_c   1.000
_cell.angle_alpha   90.00
_cell.angle_beta   90.00
_cell.angle_gamma   90.00
#
_symmetry.space_group_name_H-M   'P 1'
#
loop_
_entity.id
_entity.type
_entity.pdbx_description
1 polymer ?
#
loop_
_entity_poly.entity_id
_entity_poly.type
_entity_poly.pdbx_seq_one_letter_code
_entity_poly.pdbx_strand_id
1 'polypeptide(L)'
;MKNNMKKILLLTGVLCLASVGGVSAYLTDYDKVSNQFTVGKVDVELTEDNWKPDDHKKIEPGKVISKDPRIKNTGINDAYAYLEVSIPTANVIAAADNGSRLEKRVQELFSFQSKASWTKLNSQKVGNNQVYVFAYNKILKPQETTESLFDTVKFLNIIEGQLDGQQLEIPVRAYAIQASYTGGDAENVVEQARSAYQKYVDQNKNQPGQVTE
;
A
#
# COMPACT_ATOMS: atom_id res chain seq x y z
N MET A 1 -72.83 -64.33 22.38
CA MET A 1 -72.06 -65.49 22.91
C MET A 1 -71.06 -65.88 21.83
N LYS A 2 -69.75 -66.04 22.01
CA LYS A 2 -68.87 -65.97 23.17
C LYS A 2 -67.45 -65.84 22.58
N ASN A 3 -66.66 -64.95 23.18
CA ASN A 3 -65.24 -64.73 22.92
C ASN A 3 -64.40 -65.99 23.12
N ASN A 4 -63.17 -65.98 22.60
CA ASN A 4 -61.94 -66.46 23.27
C ASN A 4 -60.77 -65.63 22.69
N MET A 5 -60.45 -64.41 23.15
CA MET A 5 -59.98 -63.96 24.46
C MET A 5 -58.56 -64.45 24.85
N LYS A 6 -57.58 -63.59 24.51
CA LYS A 6 -56.36 -63.17 25.25
C LYS A 6 -55.27 -64.24 25.52
N LYS A 7 -53.98 -63.93 25.36
CA LYS A 7 -53.17 -63.08 26.25
C LYS A 7 -51.81 -62.75 25.55
N ILE A 8 -51.41 -61.47 25.44
CA ILE A 8 -50.50 -60.71 26.35
C ILE A 8 -49.05 -61.20 26.19
N LEU A 9 -47.98 -60.40 26.07
CA LEU A 9 -47.67 -58.97 26.20
C LEU A 9 -46.13 -58.92 26.20
N LEU A 10 -45.50 -57.90 25.63
CA LEU A 10 -44.47 -57.19 26.38
C LEU A 10 -44.31 -55.78 25.81
N LEU A 11 -44.73 -54.83 26.65
CA LEU A 11 -44.65 -53.40 26.47
C LEU A 11 -43.65 -52.90 27.52
N THR A 12 -42.72 -52.03 27.13
CA THR A 12 -42.03 -51.09 28.02
C THR A 12 -41.37 -50.08 27.07
N GLY A 13 -41.70 -48.79 27.03
CA GLY A 13 -42.41 -47.85 27.89
C GLY A 13 -41.65 -46.51 27.70
N VAL A 14 -42.23 -45.31 27.54
CA VAL A 14 -43.45 -44.69 28.09
C VAL A 14 -43.88 -43.50 27.20
N LEU A 15 -45.20 -43.42 26.96
CA LEU A 15 -46.20 -42.31 26.80
C LEU A 15 -45.80 -40.88 26.35
N CYS A 16 -46.65 -40.02 25.76
CA CYS A 16 -47.94 -40.01 25.02
C CYS A 16 -48.25 -38.51 24.70
N LEU A 17 -48.61 -38.11 23.46
CA LEU A 17 -49.95 -37.63 22.97
C LEU A 17 -50.52 -36.36 23.65
N ALA A 18 -51.19 -35.38 23.03
CA ALA A 18 -51.86 -35.17 21.73
C ALA A 18 -51.94 -33.61 21.50
N SER A 19 -52.31 -33.03 20.36
CA SER A 19 -53.67 -33.00 19.80
C SER A 19 -53.74 -32.27 18.45
N VAL A 20 -54.73 -32.69 17.65
CA VAL A 20 -55.15 -32.15 16.35
C VAL A 20 -55.67 -30.71 16.43
N GLY A 21 -55.28 -29.84 15.48
CA GLY A 21 -56.00 -28.61 15.16
C GLY A 21 -55.15 -27.50 14.55
N GLY A 22 -55.41 -27.14 13.28
CA GLY A 22 -54.96 -25.87 12.69
C GLY A 22 -54.25 -26.01 11.36
N VAL A 23 -54.96 -25.72 10.27
CA VAL A 23 -54.37 -25.43 8.95
C VAL A 23 -53.30 -24.35 9.13
N SER A 24 -52.05 -24.67 8.83
CA SER A 24 -51.02 -23.68 8.53
C SER A 24 -50.35 -24.06 7.22
N ALA A 25 -51.09 -23.82 6.13
CA ALA A 25 -50.42 -23.43 4.90
C ALA A 25 -49.90 -22.01 5.12
N TYR A 26 -48.69 -21.87 5.66
CA TYR A 26 -47.97 -20.61 5.68
C TYR A 26 -46.46 -20.86 5.61
N LEU A 27 -45.88 -20.48 4.46
CA LEU A 27 -44.47 -20.10 4.24
C LEU A 27 -43.45 -21.24 4.22
N THR A 28 -42.60 -21.46 3.22
CA THR A 28 -42.38 -20.97 1.84
C THR A 28 -41.34 -21.95 1.29
N ASP A 29 -41.23 -22.09 -0.03
CA ASP A 29 -40.02 -22.67 -0.64
C ASP A 29 -38.77 -22.04 0.01
N TYR A 30 -37.88 -22.86 0.58
CA TYR A 30 -36.65 -22.39 1.20
C TYR A 30 -35.53 -22.52 0.17
N ASP A 31 -35.41 -21.53 -0.71
CA ASP A 31 -34.24 -21.39 -1.57
C ASP A 31 -33.12 -20.67 -0.79
N LYS A 32 -31.96 -21.32 -0.67
CA LYS A 32 -30.76 -20.76 -0.04
C LYS A 32 -29.77 -20.38 -1.14
N VAL A 33 -29.75 -19.10 -1.50
CA VAL A 33 -28.64 -18.52 -2.25
C VAL A 33 -27.49 -18.24 -1.27
N SER A 34 -26.40 -19.00 -1.38
CA SER A 34 -25.15 -18.72 -0.68
C SER A 34 -24.31 -17.76 -1.53
N ASN A 35 -24.20 -16.51 -1.10
CA ASN A 35 -23.24 -15.57 -1.68
C ASN A 35 -21.87 -15.85 -1.04
N GLN A 36 -20.94 -16.39 -1.84
CA GLN A 36 -19.54 -16.49 -1.41
C GLN A 36 -18.89 -15.12 -1.53
N PHE A 37 -18.54 -14.51 -0.40
CA PHE A 37 -17.80 -13.25 -0.37
C PHE A 37 -16.32 -13.57 -0.13
N THR A 38 -15.44 -13.19 -1.06
CA THR A 38 -14.00 -13.16 -0.84
C THR A 38 -13.62 -11.77 -0.36
N VAL A 39 -13.07 -11.65 0.86
CA VAL A 39 -12.49 -10.39 1.31
C VAL A 39 -11.20 -10.20 0.54
N GLY A 40 -11.16 -9.20 -0.35
CA GLY A 40 -9.99 -8.99 -1.17
C GLY A 40 -8.82 -8.38 -0.41
N LYS A 41 -7.61 -8.77 -0.82
CA LYS A 41 -6.34 -8.31 -0.25
C LYS A 41 -5.65 -7.39 -1.24
N VAL A 42 -5.09 -6.30 -0.73
CA VAL A 42 -4.17 -5.44 -1.46
C VAL A 42 -2.77 -5.84 -1.04
N ASP A 43 -2.01 -6.36 -1.99
CA ASP A 43 -0.60 -6.68 -1.84
C ASP A 43 0.18 -6.00 -2.96
N VAL A 44 1.38 -5.53 -2.63
CA VAL A 44 2.25 -4.87 -3.60
C VAL A 44 3.67 -5.35 -3.50
N GLU A 45 4.35 -5.33 -4.64
CA GLU A 45 5.76 -5.60 -4.79
C GLU A 45 6.44 -4.34 -5.34
N LEU A 46 7.51 -3.90 -4.65
CA LEU A 46 8.38 -2.80 -5.11
C LEU A 46 9.57 -3.40 -5.84
N THR A 47 9.81 -2.95 -7.07
CA THR A 47 10.96 -3.37 -7.88
C THR A 47 11.75 -2.15 -8.36
N GLU A 48 13.06 -2.35 -8.52
CA GLU A 48 14.02 -1.41 -9.09
C GLU A 48 14.92 -2.20 -10.06
N ASP A 49 14.37 -2.61 -11.21
CA ASP A 49 14.99 -3.60 -12.11
C ASP A 49 16.38 -3.18 -12.63
N ASN A 50 16.63 -1.87 -12.70
CA ASN A 50 17.91 -1.33 -13.15
C ASN A 50 18.87 -1.00 -12.00
N TRP A 51 18.46 -1.19 -10.74
CA TRP A 51 19.32 -0.98 -9.58
C TRP A 51 20.29 -2.15 -9.39
N LYS A 52 21.58 -1.84 -9.43
CA LYS A 52 22.66 -2.80 -9.19
C LYS A 52 23.45 -2.38 -7.95
N PRO A 53 23.21 -3.00 -6.77
CA PRO A 53 23.84 -2.58 -5.52
C PRO A 53 25.37 -2.56 -5.58
N ASP A 54 25.96 -3.53 -6.30
CA ASP A 54 27.42 -3.68 -6.40
C ASP A 54 28.09 -2.59 -7.25
N ASP A 55 27.38 -2.01 -8.22
CA ASP A 55 27.91 -0.98 -9.12
C ASP A 55 27.96 0.42 -8.48
N HIS A 56 27.39 0.56 -7.27
CA HIS A 56 27.18 1.85 -6.60
C HIS A 56 27.77 1.92 -5.18
N LYS A 57 28.68 1.01 -4.82
CA LYS A 57 29.44 1.05 -3.55
C LYS A 57 30.32 2.29 -3.39
N LYS A 58 30.61 2.99 -4.49
CA LYS A 58 31.30 4.29 -4.51
C LYS A 58 30.48 5.28 -5.34
N ILE A 59 30.19 6.41 -4.72
CA ILE A 59 29.47 7.52 -5.33
C ILE A 59 30.36 8.75 -5.37
N GLU A 60 30.40 9.42 -6.52
CA GLU A 60 31.21 10.60 -6.77
C GLU A 60 30.29 11.82 -6.91
N PRO A 61 30.70 13.01 -6.45
CA PRO A 61 29.94 14.24 -6.61
C PRO A 61 29.42 14.44 -8.04
N GLY A 62 28.13 14.78 -8.17
CA GLY A 62 27.51 15.02 -9.48
C GLY A 62 27.11 13.76 -10.27
N LYS A 63 27.50 12.56 -9.80
CA LYS A 63 27.21 11.29 -10.48
C LYS A 63 25.70 11.05 -10.58
N VAL A 64 25.28 10.55 -11.74
CA VAL A 64 23.91 10.08 -11.98
C VAL A 64 23.88 8.57 -11.79
N ILE A 65 22.88 8.09 -11.06
CA ILE A 65 22.71 6.68 -10.72
C ILE A 65 21.32 6.23 -11.18
N SER A 66 21.26 5.07 -11.82
CA SER A 66 20.00 4.42 -12.18
C SER A 66 19.27 3.95 -10.94
N LYS A 67 18.01 4.37 -10.78
CA LYS A 67 17.12 3.94 -9.70
C LYS A 67 15.70 4.14 -10.20
N ASP A 68 14.93 3.06 -10.30
CA ASP A 68 13.68 3.04 -11.06
C ASP A 68 12.51 2.40 -10.30
N PRO A 69 12.13 2.96 -9.14
CA PRO A 69 11.13 2.35 -8.27
C PRO A 69 9.77 2.31 -8.96
N ARG A 70 9.20 1.10 -9.03
CA ARG A 70 7.87 0.82 -9.58
C ARG A 70 7.11 -0.15 -8.67
N ILE A 71 5.78 -0.11 -8.74
CA ILE A 71 4.91 -0.96 -7.92
C ILE A 71 4.16 -1.93 -8.82
N LYS A 72 4.19 -3.21 -8.48
CA LYS A 72 3.27 -4.22 -9.03
C LYS A 72 2.18 -4.53 -8.03
N ASN A 73 0.91 -4.50 -8.45
CA ASN A 73 -0.21 -4.97 -7.65
C ASN A 73 -0.27 -6.50 -7.73
N THR A 74 0.12 -7.17 -6.66
CA THR A 74 0.06 -8.63 -6.54
C THR A 74 -1.20 -9.11 -5.83
N GLY A 75 -2.02 -8.17 -5.32
CA GLY A 75 -3.33 -8.43 -4.75
C GLY A 75 -4.40 -8.73 -5.80
N ILE A 76 -5.64 -8.84 -5.33
CA ILE A 76 -6.81 -9.17 -6.16
C ILE A 76 -7.79 -8.00 -6.35
N ASN A 77 -7.55 -6.88 -5.66
CA ASN A 77 -8.36 -5.68 -5.76
C ASN A 77 -7.62 -4.55 -6.47
N ASP A 78 -8.39 -3.70 -7.14
CA ASP A 78 -7.95 -2.41 -7.62
C ASP A 78 -7.43 -1.54 -6.46
N ALA A 79 -6.32 -0.82 -6.68
CA ALA A 79 -5.67 -0.04 -5.64
C ALA A 79 -5.19 1.32 -6.10
N TYR A 80 -5.19 2.29 -5.19
CA TYR A 80 -4.33 3.46 -5.26
C TYR A 80 -2.91 3.05 -4.83
N ALA A 81 -1.90 3.45 -5.60
CA ALA A 81 -0.51 3.11 -5.34
C ALA A 81 0.30 4.36 -4.95
N TYR A 82 1.18 4.21 -3.96
CA TYR A 82 1.97 5.30 -3.41
C TYR A 82 3.43 4.90 -3.23
N LEU A 83 4.33 5.83 -3.54
CA LEU A 83 5.76 5.71 -3.24
C LEU A 83 6.18 6.83 -2.30
N GLU A 84 6.85 6.46 -1.22
CA GLU A 84 7.56 7.37 -0.34
C GLU A 84 9.06 7.28 -0.61
N VAL A 85 9.72 8.42 -0.80
CA VAL A 85 11.15 8.52 -1.09
C VAL A 85 11.80 9.39 -0.02
N SER A 86 12.80 8.84 0.67
CA SER A 86 13.57 9.55 1.70
C SER A 86 14.92 9.99 1.15
N ILE A 87 15.13 11.29 1.01
CA ILE A 87 16.38 11.87 0.50
C ILE A 87 17.22 12.39 1.67
N PRO A 88 18.46 11.89 1.86
CA PRO A 88 19.31 12.38 2.93
C PRO A 88 19.72 13.83 2.69
N THR A 89 19.81 14.59 3.76
CA THR A 89 20.26 15.97 3.78
C THR A 89 21.50 16.10 4.65
N ALA A 90 22.41 17.01 4.28
CA ALA A 90 23.59 17.32 5.08
C ALA A 90 24.00 18.79 4.92
N ASN A 91 24.73 19.31 5.90
CA ASN A 91 25.28 20.66 5.88
C ASN A 91 26.60 20.73 5.10
N VAL A 92 26.50 20.92 3.78
CA VAL A 92 27.63 20.78 2.83
C VAL A 92 27.75 21.99 1.90
N ILE A 93 28.94 22.16 1.35
CA ILE A 93 29.27 23.09 0.26
C ILE A 93 29.12 22.34 -1.06
N ALA A 94 28.32 22.89 -1.98
CA ALA A 94 28.20 22.41 -3.34
C ALA A 94 28.99 23.29 -4.33
N ALA A 95 29.33 22.74 -5.48
CA ALA A 95 29.87 23.45 -6.63
C ALA A 95 28.77 23.69 -7.66
N ALA A 96 28.70 24.91 -8.18
CA ALA A 96 27.87 25.25 -9.34
C ALA A 96 28.46 24.65 -10.63
N ASP A 97 27.70 24.68 -11.72
CA ASP A 97 28.12 24.13 -13.02
C ASP A 97 29.39 24.80 -13.58
N ASN A 98 29.65 26.06 -13.20
CA ASN A 98 30.87 26.78 -13.56
C ASN A 98 32.07 26.49 -12.62
N GLY A 99 31.93 25.55 -11.69
CA GLY A 99 32.97 25.15 -10.73
C GLY A 99 33.11 26.06 -9.50
N SER A 100 32.35 27.16 -9.40
CA SER A 100 32.39 28.03 -8.22
C SER A 100 31.76 27.37 -6.99
N ARG A 101 32.32 27.65 -5.81
CA ARG A 101 31.77 27.17 -4.53
C ARG A 101 30.52 27.97 -4.17
N LEU A 102 29.46 27.26 -3.81
CA LEU A 102 28.24 27.82 -3.23
C LEU A 102 28.38 27.96 -1.72
N GLU A 103 27.44 28.66 -1.08
CA GLU A 103 27.41 28.78 0.37
C GLU A 103 27.14 27.43 1.06
N LYS A 104 27.77 27.23 2.23
CA LYS A 104 27.55 26.05 3.06
C LYS A 104 26.15 26.10 3.66
N ARG A 105 25.35 25.06 3.42
CA ARG A 105 23.98 24.96 3.95
C ARG A 105 23.53 23.51 4.05
N VAL A 106 22.49 23.28 4.87
CA VAL A 106 21.75 22.02 4.85
C VAL A 106 20.96 21.92 3.55
N GLN A 107 21.22 20.87 2.77
CA GLN A 107 20.55 20.62 1.50
C GLN A 107 20.45 19.12 1.21
N GLU A 108 19.51 18.77 0.33
CA GLU A 108 19.34 17.41 -0.19
C GLU A 108 20.59 16.96 -0.95
N LEU A 109 21.03 15.74 -0.64
CA LEU A 109 22.21 15.14 -1.26
C LEU A 109 21.91 14.48 -2.60
N PHE A 110 20.63 14.22 -2.89
CA PHE A 110 20.21 13.63 -4.16
C PHE A 110 19.03 14.39 -4.74
N SER A 111 18.97 14.48 -6.06
CA SER A 111 17.82 15.03 -6.78
C SER A 111 17.32 14.04 -7.82
N PHE A 112 16.03 14.10 -8.13
CA PHE A 112 15.39 13.31 -9.17
C PHE A 112 14.23 14.10 -9.78
N GLN A 113 13.80 13.67 -10.96
CA GLN A 113 12.63 14.23 -11.64
C GLN A 113 11.54 13.15 -11.71
N SER A 114 10.41 13.39 -11.06
CA SER A 114 9.26 12.46 -11.13
C SER A 114 8.60 12.50 -12.50
N LYS A 115 8.13 11.35 -12.99
CA LYS A 115 7.35 11.23 -14.23
C LYS A 115 5.94 11.81 -14.07
N ALA A 116 5.34 12.21 -15.20
CA ALA A 116 4.01 12.83 -15.25
C ALA A 116 2.86 11.89 -14.80
N SER A 117 3.11 10.58 -14.76
CA SER A 117 2.18 9.58 -14.24
C SER A 117 2.09 9.55 -12.72
N TRP A 118 2.87 10.39 -12.03
CA TRP A 118 2.89 10.51 -10.58
C TRP A 118 2.61 11.94 -10.13
N THR A 119 1.87 12.09 -9.02
CA THR A 119 1.61 13.38 -8.38
C THR A 119 2.18 13.39 -6.96
N LYS A 120 2.96 14.42 -6.62
CA LYS A 120 3.43 14.63 -5.26
C LYS A 120 2.25 15.00 -4.35
N LEU A 121 2.00 14.18 -3.33
CA LEU A 121 0.96 14.41 -2.33
C LEU A 121 1.48 15.21 -1.14
N ASN A 122 2.66 14.86 -0.63
CA ASN A 122 3.25 15.45 0.57
C ASN A 122 4.78 15.57 0.46
N SER A 123 5.36 16.45 1.28
CA SER A 123 6.79 16.69 1.42
C SER A 123 7.09 17.17 2.84
N GLN A 124 7.94 16.49 3.59
CA GLN A 124 8.29 16.90 4.95
C GLN A 124 9.71 16.51 5.37
N LYS A 125 10.24 17.22 6.38
CA LYS A 125 11.55 16.92 6.94
C LYS A 125 11.39 15.95 8.11
N VAL A 126 12.12 14.85 8.07
CA VAL A 126 12.12 13.84 9.13
C VAL A 126 13.56 13.51 9.48
N GLY A 127 13.99 13.92 10.68
CA GLY A 127 15.39 13.83 11.07
C GLY A 127 16.30 14.54 10.05
N ASN A 128 17.28 13.80 9.52
CA ASN A 128 18.19 14.31 8.50
C ASN A 128 17.72 14.04 7.06
N ASN A 129 16.46 13.69 6.84
CA ASN A 129 15.92 13.37 5.52
C ASN A 129 14.83 14.35 5.09
N GLN A 130 14.79 14.66 3.81
CA GLN A 130 13.61 15.21 3.15
C GLN A 130 12.81 14.05 2.55
N VAL A 131 11.59 13.85 3.05
CA VAL A 131 10.69 12.77 2.65
C VAL A 131 9.65 13.31 1.69
N TYR A 132 9.39 12.56 0.62
CA TYR A 132 8.39 12.88 -0.39
C TYR A 132 7.42 11.72 -0.56
N VAL A 133 6.12 12.01 -0.67
CA VAL A 133 5.08 11.01 -0.95
C VAL A 133 4.44 11.31 -2.29
N PHE A 134 4.40 10.32 -3.17
CA PHE A 134 3.79 10.39 -4.48
C PHE A 134 2.66 9.39 -4.61
N ALA A 135 1.61 9.77 -5.33
CA ALA A 135 0.53 8.87 -5.76
C ALA A 135 0.61 8.63 -7.26
N TYR A 136 0.33 7.40 -7.68
CA TYR A 136 0.15 7.07 -9.09
C TYR A 136 -1.18 7.63 -9.59
N ASN A 137 -1.18 8.23 -10.77
CA ASN A 137 -2.33 8.99 -11.28
C ASN A 137 -3.45 8.11 -11.85
N LYS A 138 -3.32 6.78 -11.76
CA LYS A 138 -4.32 5.81 -12.23
C LYS A 138 -4.60 4.77 -11.14
N ILE A 139 -5.79 4.17 -11.22
CA ILE A 139 -6.11 2.97 -10.47
C ILE A 139 -5.21 1.83 -10.96
N LEU A 140 -4.48 1.20 -10.04
CA LEU A 140 -3.59 0.08 -10.33
C LEU A 140 -4.38 -1.23 -10.20
N LYS A 141 -4.66 -1.88 -11.33
CA LYS A 141 -5.44 -3.13 -11.36
C LYS A 141 -4.61 -4.34 -10.91
N PRO A 142 -5.23 -5.46 -10.53
CA PRO A 142 -4.51 -6.69 -10.23
C PRO A 142 -3.55 -7.09 -11.35
N GLN A 143 -2.32 -7.47 -10.97
CA GLN A 143 -1.20 -7.84 -11.84
C GLN A 143 -0.63 -6.70 -12.70
N GLU A 144 -1.18 -5.50 -12.64
CA GLU A 144 -0.63 -4.33 -13.31
C GLU A 144 0.62 -3.83 -12.57
N THR A 145 1.56 -3.28 -13.33
CA THR A 145 2.76 -2.62 -12.81
C THR A 145 2.75 -1.16 -13.22
N THR A 146 3.06 -0.26 -12.29
CA THR A 146 3.16 1.18 -12.58
C THR A 146 4.31 1.46 -13.53
N GLU A 147 4.29 2.64 -14.16
CA GLU A 147 5.55 3.26 -14.58
C GLU A 147 6.43 3.52 -13.36
N SER A 148 7.75 3.55 -13.54
CA SER A 148 8.66 3.98 -12.46
C SER A 148 8.39 5.44 -12.07
N LEU A 149 8.63 5.79 -10.79
CA LEU A 149 8.48 7.19 -10.33
C LEU A 149 9.48 8.12 -11.01
N PHE A 150 10.73 7.68 -11.09
CA PHE A 150 11.84 8.30 -11.79
C PHE A 150 12.73 7.17 -12.32
N ASP A 151 13.70 7.47 -13.18
CA ASP A 151 14.64 6.46 -13.70
C ASP A 151 16.06 6.61 -13.14
N THR A 152 16.37 7.81 -12.63
CA THR A 152 17.68 8.13 -12.07
C THR A 152 17.58 9.09 -10.90
N VAL A 153 18.60 9.05 -10.06
CA VAL A 153 18.91 10.07 -9.06
C VAL A 153 20.27 10.68 -9.38
N LYS A 154 20.45 11.98 -9.14
CA LYS A 154 21.72 12.69 -9.28
C LYS A 154 22.25 13.05 -7.91
N PHE A 155 23.46 12.63 -7.59
CA PHE A 155 24.14 13.05 -6.38
C PHE A 155 24.58 14.50 -6.49
N LEU A 156 24.41 15.25 -5.41
CA LEU A 156 24.79 16.64 -5.33
C LEU A 156 26.29 16.79 -5.62
N ASN A 157 26.64 17.81 -6.40
CA ASN A 157 28.03 18.12 -6.72
C ASN A 157 28.71 18.80 -5.52
N ILE A 158 28.96 18.06 -4.45
CA ILE A 158 29.63 18.56 -3.24
C ILE A 158 31.14 18.69 -3.45
N ILE A 159 31.77 19.59 -2.69
CA ILE A 159 33.25 19.63 -2.60
C ILE A 159 33.76 18.36 -1.93
N GLU A 160 34.81 17.78 -2.50
CA GLU A 160 35.49 16.56 -2.02
C GLU A 160 35.92 16.66 -0.55
N GLY A 161 35.87 15.54 0.18
CA GLY A 161 36.26 15.44 1.59
C GLY A 161 35.15 15.68 2.61
N GLN A 162 33.94 16.07 2.19
CA GLN A 162 32.88 16.46 3.14
C GLN A 162 32.08 15.30 3.73
N LEU A 163 31.96 14.17 3.01
CA LEU A 163 31.14 13.01 3.39
C LEU A 163 31.92 11.68 3.31
N ASP A 164 33.25 11.75 3.38
CA ASP A 164 34.13 10.60 3.18
C ASP A 164 33.82 9.49 4.21
N GLY A 165 33.71 8.26 3.72
CA GLY A 165 33.42 7.08 4.56
C GLY A 165 31.97 6.98 5.05
N GLN A 166 31.09 7.93 4.73
CA GLN A 166 29.68 7.83 5.09
C GLN A 166 28.92 6.94 4.11
N GLN A 167 28.06 6.08 4.64
CA GLN A 167 27.08 5.34 3.85
C GLN A 167 25.84 6.21 3.68
N LEU A 168 25.48 6.48 2.43
CA LEU A 168 24.28 7.23 2.07
C LEU A 168 23.26 6.28 1.46
N GLU A 169 22.01 6.43 1.85
CA GLU A 169 20.90 5.60 1.35
C GLU A 169 19.76 6.49 0.88
N ILE A 170 19.00 5.99 -0.09
CA ILE A 170 17.74 6.59 -0.54
C ILE A 170 16.66 5.53 -0.34
N PRO A 171 16.11 5.40 0.88
CA PRO A 171 15.02 4.47 1.14
C PRO A 171 13.79 4.82 0.29
N VAL A 172 13.19 3.80 -0.31
CA VAL A 172 11.92 3.89 -1.02
C VAL A 172 10.95 2.90 -0.39
N ARG A 173 9.74 3.36 -0.06
CA ARG A 173 8.69 2.54 0.51
C ARG A 173 7.46 2.59 -0.38
N ALA A 174 6.87 1.42 -0.65
CA ALA A 174 5.66 1.29 -1.44
C ALA A 174 4.46 1.02 -0.55
N TYR A 175 3.32 1.62 -0.88
CA TYR A 175 2.04 1.38 -0.25
C TYR A 175 0.97 1.23 -1.31
N ALA A 176 -0.06 0.46 -0.99
CA ALA A 176 -1.28 0.46 -1.76
C ALA A 176 -2.50 0.39 -0.86
N ILE A 177 -3.53 1.12 -1.27
CA ILE A 177 -4.81 1.20 -0.57
C ILE A 177 -5.88 0.79 -1.57
N GLN A 178 -6.76 -0.13 -1.18
CA GLN A 178 -7.85 -0.60 -2.03
C GLN A 178 -8.65 0.60 -2.54
N ALA A 179 -8.93 0.67 -3.85
CA ALA A 179 -9.64 1.79 -4.43
C ALA A 179 -11.10 1.88 -3.99
N SER A 180 -11.79 0.74 -4.00
CA SER A 180 -13.20 0.67 -3.63
C SER A 180 -13.43 1.14 -2.19
N TYR A 181 -14.31 2.14 -2.05
CA TYR A 181 -14.80 2.73 -0.80
C TYR A 181 -13.79 3.55 0.03
N THR A 182 -12.54 3.69 -0.40
CA THR A 182 -11.53 4.46 0.35
C THR A 182 -11.34 5.88 -0.20
N GLY A 183 -11.50 6.06 -1.51
CA GLY A 183 -11.23 7.32 -2.23
C GLY A 183 -12.19 8.48 -1.98
N GLY A 184 -13.36 8.25 -1.36
CA GLY A 184 -14.40 9.28 -1.25
C GLY A 184 -15.05 9.62 -2.60
N ASP A 185 -15.74 10.75 -2.67
CA ASP A 185 -16.64 11.10 -3.80
C ASP A 185 -15.99 12.02 -4.86
N ALA A 186 -14.66 12.18 -4.83
CA ALA A 186 -13.95 13.04 -5.79
C ALA A 186 -14.00 12.48 -7.22
N GLU A 187 -14.07 13.36 -8.23
CA GLU A 187 -14.18 12.95 -9.65
C GLU A 187 -12.87 12.45 -10.25
N ASN A 188 -11.71 12.85 -9.70
CA ASN A 188 -10.40 12.48 -10.22
C ASN A 188 -9.66 11.52 -9.29
N VAL A 189 -8.89 10.60 -9.89
CA VAL A 189 -8.18 9.53 -9.19
C VAL A 189 -7.16 10.07 -8.18
N VAL A 190 -6.51 11.19 -8.47
CA VAL A 190 -5.46 11.75 -7.60
C VAL A 190 -6.05 12.28 -6.30
N GLU A 191 -7.17 12.97 -6.34
CA GLU A 191 -7.87 13.47 -5.15
C GLU A 191 -8.53 12.34 -4.36
N GLN A 192 -8.99 11.29 -5.06
CA GLN A 192 -9.40 10.07 -4.38
C GLN A 192 -8.23 9.40 -3.65
N ALA A 193 -7.08 9.26 -4.32
CA ALA A 193 -5.87 8.72 -3.73
C ALA A 193 -5.37 9.57 -2.55
N ARG A 194 -5.46 10.90 -2.64
CA ARG A 194 -5.13 11.83 -1.55
C ARG A 194 -6.04 11.59 -0.35
N SER A 195 -7.35 11.46 -0.58
CA SER A 195 -8.33 11.21 0.47
C SER A 195 -8.13 9.84 1.14
N ALA A 196 -7.87 8.81 0.35
CA ALA A 196 -7.55 7.47 0.86
C ALA A 196 -6.24 7.47 1.66
N TYR A 197 -5.21 8.18 1.18
CA TYR A 197 -3.95 8.34 1.89
C TYR A 197 -4.15 9.03 3.24
N GLN A 198 -4.89 10.14 3.28
CA GLN A 198 -5.14 10.86 4.53
C GLN A 198 -5.85 9.98 5.56
N LYS A 199 -6.88 9.22 5.14
CA LYS A 199 -7.55 8.24 6.02
C LYS A 199 -6.56 7.20 6.55
N TYR A 200 -5.68 6.68 5.71
CA TYR A 200 -4.65 5.73 6.13
C TYR A 200 -3.70 6.34 7.17
N VAL A 201 -3.22 7.58 6.95
CA VAL A 201 -2.36 8.27 7.92
C VAL A 201 -3.08 8.40 9.26
N ASP A 202 -4.32 8.90 9.25
CA ASP A 202 -5.09 9.11 10.47
C ASP A 202 -5.40 7.82 11.23
N GLN A 203 -5.68 6.72 10.51
CA GLN A 203 -5.93 5.41 11.12
C GLN A 203 -4.70 4.78 11.77
N ASN A 204 -3.51 5.06 11.22
CA ASN A 204 -2.26 4.46 11.67
C ASN A 204 -1.42 5.38 12.58
N LYS A 205 -1.97 6.51 13.02
CA LYS A 205 -1.34 7.38 14.01
C LYS A 205 -0.91 6.59 15.24
N ASN A 206 0.38 6.64 15.58
CA ASN A 206 0.99 5.95 16.71
C ASN A 206 1.02 4.40 16.59
N GLN A 207 0.95 3.85 15.37
CA GLN A 207 1.01 2.41 15.13
C GLN A 207 2.28 1.98 14.38
N PRO A 208 2.77 0.73 14.59
CA PRO A 208 3.84 0.16 13.76
C PRO A 208 3.41 0.09 12.28
N GLY A 209 4.26 0.56 11.36
CA GLY A 209 3.95 0.59 9.92
C GLY A 209 3.35 1.91 9.40
N GLN A 210 3.26 2.93 10.27
CA GLN A 210 2.88 4.28 9.87
C GLN A 210 3.78 4.84 8.75
N VAL A 211 3.19 5.64 7.86
CA VAL A 211 3.95 6.53 6.96
C VAL A 211 4.85 7.44 7.80
N THR A 212 5.96 7.92 7.24
CA THR A 212 6.87 8.74 8.03
C THR A 212 6.17 10.07 8.34
N GLU A 213 5.83 10.32 9.60
CA GLU A 213 5.37 11.63 10.11
C GLU A 213 6.52 12.63 10.21
#